data_AF-A0AAE1JKI8-F1
#
_entry.id   AF-A0AAE1JKI8-F1
#
_cell.length_a   1.000
_cell.length_b   1.000
_cell.length_c   1.000
_cell.angle_alpha   90.00
_cell.angle_beta   90.00
_cell.angle_gamma   90.00
#
_symmetry.space_group_name_H-M   'P 1'
#
loop_
_entity.id
_entity.type
_entity.pdbx_description
1 polymer ?
#
loop_
_entity_poly.entity_id
_entity_poly.type
_entity_poly.pdbx_seq_one_letter_code
_entity_poly.pdbx_strand_id
1 'polypeptide(L)'
;MECQGQALLLYSEGGLVHCTPNVLTKAVEEVKCLGFNPLCTTFGVALIAKTLLSKSLWDAKVDLYKRWGWSEETLLEAFRKNPHCMLASRDKINVVMSFRVNQLGWNSLLLVKGPNMFLYSFERRIILRASVLRYLQSKGLIKKNASLVVPFGLTKRQFLKRFVECFEEHNHCLLKLYEKKLKNDGMPSA
;
A
#
# COMPACT_ATOMS: atom_id res chain seq x y z
N MET A 1 17.36 -7.74 18.23
CA MET A 1 18.22 -6.54 18.27
C MET A 1 18.66 -6.27 16.85
N GLU A 2 18.16 -5.20 16.25
CA GLU A 2 18.74 -4.49 15.10
C GLU A 2 17.91 -3.20 14.94
N CYS A 3 17.97 -2.37 15.97
CA CYS A 3 17.49 -0.99 15.96
C CYS A 3 18.67 -0.06 15.66
N GLN A 4 19.38 -0.28 14.56
CA GLN A 4 20.36 0.70 14.07
C GLN A 4 20.35 0.65 12.54
N GLY A 5 19.98 1.77 11.94
CA GLY A 5 20.06 1.96 10.49
C GLY A 5 18.74 2.29 9.83
N GLN A 6 18.04 3.35 10.27
CA GLN A 6 17.20 4.21 9.42
C GLN A 6 16.57 5.42 10.18
N ALA A 7 17.37 6.07 11.04
CA ALA A 7 17.01 7.38 11.59
C ALA A 7 17.24 8.54 10.59
N LEU A 8 17.58 8.25 9.34
CA LEU A 8 18.01 9.25 8.36
C LEU A 8 17.29 9.13 7.00
N LEU A 9 15.95 9.12 7.02
CA LEU A 9 15.14 9.45 5.83
C LEU A 9 13.90 10.27 6.21
N LEU A 10 14.05 11.21 7.15
CA LEU A 10 13.09 12.31 7.33
C LEU A 10 13.33 13.47 6.33
N TYR A 11 14.21 13.28 5.35
CA TYR A 11 14.56 14.28 4.34
C TYR A 11 14.06 13.89 2.94
N SER A 12 12.74 13.85 2.77
CA SER A 12 12.09 14.22 1.51
C SER A 12 10.58 14.25 1.69
N GLU A 13 10.08 15.37 2.21
CA GLU A 13 8.87 16.06 1.77
C GLU A 13 8.65 17.21 2.77
N GLY A 14 8.59 18.45 2.26
CA GLY A 14 8.65 19.71 3.02
C GLY A 14 7.43 20.01 3.92
N GLY A 15 6.83 19.00 4.55
CA GLY A 15 5.62 19.11 5.34
C GLY A 15 5.80 19.57 6.78
N LEU A 16 6.95 19.29 7.40
CA LEU A 16 7.20 19.67 8.79
C LEU A 16 7.66 21.14 8.95
N VAL A 17 8.03 21.82 7.87
CA VAL A 17 8.61 23.18 7.90
C VAL A 17 7.58 24.25 8.27
N HIS A 18 6.28 23.95 8.22
CA HIS A 18 5.20 24.90 8.54
C HIS A 18 4.40 24.56 9.81
N CYS A 19 4.85 23.62 10.64
CA CYS A 19 4.15 23.25 11.86
C CYS A 19 4.59 24.12 13.05
N THR A 20 3.64 24.73 13.77
CA THR A 20 3.95 25.41 15.03
C THR A 20 4.27 24.38 16.12
N PRO A 21 5.12 24.73 17.12
CA PRO A 21 5.44 23.82 18.22
C PRO A 21 4.20 23.25 18.93
N ASN A 22 3.16 24.06 19.11
CA ASN A 22 1.91 23.62 19.75
C ASN A 22 1.16 22.56 18.92
N VAL A 23 1.12 22.70 17.60
CA VAL A 23 0.51 21.71 16.70
C VAL A 23 1.29 20.40 16.73
N LEU A 24 2.62 20.50 16.74
CA LEU A 24 3.49 19.32 16.80
C LEU A 24 3.31 18.56 18.12
N THR A 25 3.32 19.25 19.26
CA THR A 25 3.13 18.64 20.59
C THR A 25 1.80 17.89 20.68
N LYS A 26 0.70 18.54 20.24
CA LYS A 26 -0.62 17.91 20.21
C LYS A 26 -0.66 16.67 19.32
N ALA A 27 -0.03 16.72 18.14
CA ALA A 27 0.03 15.58 17.23
C ALA A 27 0.86 14.43 17.81
N VAL A 28 1.96 14.72 18.51
CA VAL A 28 2.77 13.71 19.21
C VAL A 28 1.95 13.00 20.29
N GLU A 29 1.21 13.75 21.12
CA GLU A 29 0.32 13.18 22.14
C GLU A 29 -0.77 12.31 21.52
N GLU A 30 -1.43 12.82 20.47
CA GLU A 30 -2.48 12.07 19.77
C GLU A 30 -1.95 10.76 19.17
N VAL A 31 -0.80 10.80 18.49
CA VAL A 31 -0.19 9.59 17.90
C VAL A 31 0.23 8.58 18.98
N LYS A 32 0.69 9.03 20.15
CA LYS A 32 0.94 8.15 21.30
C LYS A 32 -0.35 7.53 21.83
N CYS A 33 -1.44 8.32 21.99
CA CYS A 33 -2.75 7.82 22.41
C CYS A 33 -3.34 6.80 21.43
N LEU A 34 -3.04 6.95 20.14
CA LEU A 34 -3.43 5.97 19.12
C LEU A 34 -2.62 4.66 19.21
N GLY A 35 -1.65 4.54 20.11
CA GLY A 35 -0.92 3.30 20.38
C GLY A 35 0.30 3.08 19.49
N PHE A 36 0.81 4.12 18.82
CA PHE A 36 2.06 4.00 18.06
C PHE A 36 3.27 3.97 18.99
N ASN A 37 4.21 3.05 18.73
CA ASN A 37 5.50 3.01 19.40
C ASN A 37 6.42 4.12 18.84
N PRO A 38 6.87 5.10 19.64
CA PRO A 38 7.77 6.18 19.19
C PRO A 38 9.09 5.71 18.58
N LEU A 39 9.51 4.47 18.86
CA LEU A 39 10.74 3.89 18.33
C LEU A 39 10.57 3.26 16.93
N CYS A 40 9.34 3.18 16.43
CA CYS A 40 9.05 2.62 15.10
C CYS A 40 8.93 3.73 14.04
N THR A 41 9.37 3.44 12.82
CA THR A 41 9.25 4.37 11.68
C THR A 41 7.81 4.78 11.39
N THR A 42 6.83 3.90 11.66
CA THR A 42 5.40 4.20 11.53
C THR A 42 4.95 5.35 12.43
N PHE A 43 5.63 5.62 13.55
CA PHE A 43 5.33 6.79 14.38
C PHE A 43 5.59 8.10 13.62
N GLY A 44 6.74 8.22 12.96
CA GLY A 44 7.08 9.40 12.17
C GLY A 44 6.10 9.62 11.01
N VAL A 45 5.73 8.55 10.31
CA VAL A 45 4.73 8.63 9.22
C VAL A 45 3.35 9.02 9.75
N ALA A 46 2.94 8.49 10.91
CA ALA A 46 1.68 8.86 11.55
C ALA A 46 1.68 10.34 11.97
N LEU A 47 2.80 10.83 12.51
CA LEU A 47 2.96 12.23 12.85
C LEU A 47 2.81 13.12 11.61
N ILE A 48 3.50 12.79 10.52
CA ILE A 48 3.35 13.46 9.23
C ILE A 48 1.89 13.47 8.77
N ALA A 49 1.18 12.34 8.88
CA ALA A 49 -0.23 12.28 8.50
C ALA A 49 -1.12 13.20 9.35
N LYS A 50 -0.87 13.28 10.66
CA LYS A 50 -1.67 14.10 11.59
C LYS A 50 -1.34 15.58 11.53
N THR A 51 -0.14 15.95 11.07
CA THR A 51 0.24 17.35 10.89
C THR A 51 -0.09 17.88 9.50
N LEU A 52 0.09 17.09 8.44
CA LEU A 52 -0.13 17.52 7.06
C LEU A 52 -1.59 17.54 6.64
N LEU A 53 -2.40 16.60 7.14
CA LEU A 53 -3.79 16.50 6.74
C LEU A 53 -4.63 17.47 7.57
N SER A 54 -5.30 18.41 6.90
CA SER A 54 -6.33 19.20 7.56
C SER A 54 -7.44 18.30 8.11
N LYS A 55 -8.14 18.77 9.15
CA LYS A 55 -9.28 18.04 9.71
C LYS A 55 -10.32 17.68 8.63
N SER A 56 -10.65 18.64 7.75
CA SER A 56 -11.60 18.42 6.66
C SER A 56 -11.14 17.34 5.66
N LEU A 57 -9.84 17.30 5.34
CA LEU A 57 -9.30 16.27 4.45
C LEU A 57 -9.24 14.90 5.15
N TRP A 58 -8.92 14.87 6.44
CA TRP A 58 -8.97 13.65 7.26
C TRP A 58 -10.37 13.06 7.25
N ASP A 59 -11.38 13.85 7.62
CA ASP A 59 -12.78 13.44 7.69
C ASP A 59 -13.29 12.97 6.32
N ALA A 60 -12.95 13.68 5.24
CA ALA A 60 -13.30 13.26 3.89
C ALA A 60 -12.68 11.91 3.47
N LYS A 61 -11.47 11.59 3.97
CA LYS A 61 -10.85 10.28 3.76
C LYS A 61 -11.49 9.21 4.64
N VAL A 62 -11.87 9.52 5.88
CA VAL A 62 -12.64 8.61 6.75
C VAL A 62 -13.95 8.21 6.07
N ASP A 63 -14.71 9.18 5.56
CA ASP A 63 -15.97 8.92 4.84
C ASP A 63 -15.75 8.12 3.57
N LEU A 64 -14.61 8.31 2.90
CA LEU A 64 -14.23 7.49 1.76
C LEU A 64 -14.06 6.02 2.14
N TYR A 65 -13.36 5.73 3.24
CA TYR A 65 -13.22 4.36 3.72
C TYR A 65 -14.55 3.76 4.18
N LYS A 66 -15.43 4.56 4.81
CA LYS A 66 -16.80 4.14 5.18
C LYS A 66 -17.62 3.70 3.96
N ARG A 67 -17.52 4.41 2.84
CA ARG A 67 -18.15 3.99 1.56
C ARG A 67 -17.63 2.64 1.03
N TRP A 68 -16.42 2.25 1.41
CA TRP A 68 -15.83 0.93 1.10
C TRP A 68 -16.12 -0.13 2.20
N GLY A 69 -17.02 0.18 3.12
CA GLY A 69 -17.51 -0.74 4.16
C GLY A 69 -16.62 -0.82 5.40
N TRP A 70 -15.67 0.11 5.59
CA TRP A 70 -14.84 0.13 6.80
C TRP A 70 -15.53 0.88 7.92
N SER A 71 -15.48 0.32 9.13
CA SER A 71 -15.77 1.08 10.33
C SER A 71 -14.61 2.03 10.67
N GLU A 72 -14.83 2.96 11.58
CA GLU A 72 -13.77 3.85 12.04
C GLU A 72 -12.69 3.08 12.81
N GLU A 73 -13.08 2.08 13.58
CA GLU A 73 -12.16 1.18 14.30
C GLU A 73 -11.28 0.40 13.31
N THR A 74 -11.87 -0.07 12.21
CA THR A 74 -11.17 -0.77 11.12
C THR A 74 -10.13 0.14 10.47
N LEU A 75 -10.50 1.40 10.21
CA LEU A 75 -9.60 2.39 9.66
C LEU A 75 -8.45 2.70 10.63
N LEU A 76 -8.74 2.88 11.91
CA LEU A 76 -7.72 3.11 12.93
C LEU A 76 -6.77 1.93 13.07
N GLU A 77 -7.26 0.69 12.97
CA GLU A 77 -6.42 -0.51 12.93
C GLU A 77 -5.47 -0.49 11.71
N ALA A 78 -5.99 -0.19 10.52
CA ALA A 78 -5.18 -0.08 9.31
C ALA A 78 -4.15 1.05 9.41
N PHE A 79 -4.53 2.20 9.96
CA PHE A 79 -3.67 3.36 10.18
C PHE A 79 -2.53 3.03 11.13
N ARG A 80 -2.79 2.34 12.24
CA ARG A 80 -1.75 1.87 13.18
C ARG A 80 -0.74 0.94 12.51
N LYS A 81 -1.21 0.04 11.64
CA LYS A 81 -0.34 -0.89 10.91
C LYS A 81 0.50 -0.20 9.84
N ASN A 82 -0.10 0.73 9.09
CA ASN A 82 0.64 1.56 8.15
C ASN A 82 -0.10 2.89 7.88
N PRO A 83 0.42 4.01 8.41
CA PRO A 83 -0.18 5.33 8.24
C PRO A 83 -0.29 5.82 6.80
N HIS A 84 0.46 5.24 5.86
CA HIS A 84 0.39 5.61 4.44
C HIS A 84 -0.98 5.39 3.82
N CYS A 85 -1.86 4.57 4.44
CA CYS A 85 -3.25 4.49 4.01
C CYS A 85 -3.95 5.87 4.05
N MET A 86 -3.65 6.69 5.07
CA MET A 86 -4.20 8.04 5.18
C MET A 86 -3.41 9.09 4.40
N LEU A 87 -2.14 8.83 4.06
CA LEU A 87 -1.34 9.74 3.20
C LEU A 87 -1.66 9.58 1.71
N ALA A 88 -2.13 8.41 1.27
CA ALA A 88 -2.53 8.19 -0.12
C ALA A 88 -3.59 9.20 -0.58
N SER A 89 -3.53 9.60 -1.86
CA SER A 89 -4.58 10.45 -2.45
C SER A 89 -5.92 9.72 -2.47
N ARG A 90 -7.03 10.48 -2.50
CA ARG A 90 -8.38 9.88 -2.59
C ARG A 90 -8.53 8.99 -3.82
N ASP A 91 -7.98 9.42 -4.95
CA ASP A 91 -8.00 8.65 -6.20
C ASP A 91 -7.23 7.34 -6.05
N LYS A 92 -6.04 7.40 -5.43
CA LYS A 92 -5.25 6.19 -5.13
C LYS A 92 -6.03 5.23 -4.23
N ILE A 93 -6.71 5.74 -3.20
CA ILE A 93 -7.53 4.93 -2.30
C ILE A 93 -8.64 4.24 -3.08
N ASN A 94 -9.40 4.99 -3.89
CA ASN A 94 -10.48 4.44 -4.71
C ASN A 94 -10.00 3.40 -5.71
N VAL A 95 -8.89 3.68 -6.38
CA VAL A 95 -8.32 2.79 -7.38
C VAL A 95 -7.86 1.47 -6.73
N VAL A 96 -7.17 1.52 -5.58
CA VAL A 96 -6.74 0.32 -4.85
C VAL A 96 -7.94 -0.47 -4.30
N MET A 97 -8.94 0.22 -3.74
CA MET A 97 -10.14 -0.41 -3.20
C MET A 97 -10.98 -1.07 -4.30
N SER A 98 -11.32 -0.33 -5.35
CA SER A 98 -12.10 -0.82 -6.50
C SER A 98 -11.41 -2.01 -7.16
N PHE A 99 -10.09 -1.95 -7.33
CA PHE A 99 -9.33 -3.06 -7.88
C PHE A 99 -9.51 -4.34 -7.06
N ARG A 100 -9.38 -4.27 -5.74
CA ARG A 100 -9.49 -5.46 -4.88
C ARG A 100 -10.92 -5.95 -4.75
N VAL A 101 -11.85 -5.06 -4.46
CA VAL A 101 -13.25 -5.42 -4.21
C VAL A 101 -13.91 -5.86 -5.52
N ASN A 102 -13.83 -5.03 -6.56
CA ASN A 102 -14.60 -5.25 -7.78
C ASN A 102 -13.87 -6.17 -8.76
N GLN A 103 -12.56 -6.00 -8.96
CA GLN A 103 -11.84 -6.79 -9.99
C GLN A 103 -11.33 -8.14 -9.48
N LEU A 104 -11.01 -8.23 -8.19
CA LEU A 104 -10.49 -9.47 -7.58
C LEU A 104 -11.51 -10.18 -6.68
N GLY A 105 -12.66 -9.54 -6.38
CA GLY A 105 -13.71 -10.12 -5.55
C GLY A 105 -13.33 -10.24 -4.07
N TRP A 106 -12.39 -9.41 -3.59
CA TRP A 106 -11.88 -9.52 -2.22
C TRP A 106 -12.68 -8.68 -1.25
N ASN A 107 -12.85 -9.20 -0.04
CA ASN A 107 -13.36 -8.41 1.07
C ASN A 107 -12.39 -7.25 1.37
N SER A 108 -12.91 -6.02 1.43
CA SER A 108 -12.14 -4.81 1.70
C SER A 108 -11.41 -4.88 3.05
N LEU A 109 -11.92 -5.61 4.04
CA LEU A 109 -11.29 -5.82 5.35
C LEU A 109 -9.96 -6.57 5.27
N LEU A 110 -9.70 -7.33 4.19
CA LEU A 110 -8.40 -7.97 4.00
C LEU A 110 -7.26 -6.96 3.78
N LEU A 111 -7.57 -5.72 3.37
CA LEU A 111 -6.57 -4.66 3.25
C LEU A 111 -6.03 -4.20 4.61
N VAL A 112 -6.78 -4.38 5.69
CA VAL A 112 -6.32 -4.10 7.06
C VAL A 112 -5.12 -5.00 7.42
N LYS A 113 -5.03 -6.19 6.83
CA LYS A 113 -3.89 -7.11 7.02
C LYS A 113 -2.67 -6.75 6.16
N GLY A 114 -2.83 -5.85 5.18
CA GLY A 114 -1.77 -5.48 4.23
C GLY A 114 -1.86 -4.04 3.73
N PRO A 115 -1.84 -3.02 4.61
CA PRO A 115 -1.99 -1.62 4.20
C PRO A 115 -0.80 -1.08 3.39
N ASN A 116 0.32 -1.82 3.32
CA ASN A 116 1.45 -1.53 2.44
C ASN A 116 1.07 -1.42 0.95
N MET A 117 -0.10 -1.92 0.55
CA MET A 117 -0.61 -1.73 -0.81
C MET A 117 -0.69 -0.26 -1.24
N PHE A 118 -0.95 0.66 -0.31
CA PHE A 118 -1.03 2.09 -0.61
C PHE A 118 0.34 2.70 -0.95
N LEU A 119 1.45 2.04 -0.58
CA LEU A 119 2.82 2.44 -0.92
C LEU A 119 3.25 2.06 -2.35
N TYR A 120 2.59 1.07 -2.95
CA TYR A 120 3.06 0.50 -4.21
C TYR A 120 2.49 1.27 -5.40
N SER A 121 3.28 1.40 -6.47
CA SER A 121 2.79 1.91 -7.75
C SER A 121 1.62 1.05 -8.23
N PHE A 122 0.52 1.71 -8.60
CA PHE A 122 -0.70 0.98 -8.92
C PHE A 122 -0.52 0.22 -10.24
N GLU A 123 -0.14 0.91 -11.30
CA GLU A 123 0.07 0.31 -12.62
C GLU A 123 1.29 -0.63 -12.60
N ARG A 124 2.46 -0.08 -12.26
CA ARG A 124 3.75 -0.77 -12.38
C ARG A 124 3.99 -1.91 -11.39
N ARG A 125 3.20 -2.03 -10.32
CA ARG A 125 3.34 -3.15 -9.36
C ARG A 125 2.04 -3.87 -9.13
N ILE A 126 0.96 -3.17 -8.80
CA ILE A 126 -0.30 -3.83 -8.43
C ILE A 126 -0.94 -4.48 -9.66
N ILE A 127 -1.16 -3.74 -10.74
CA ILE A 127 -1.79 -4.27 -11.96
C ILE A 127 -0.94 -5.36 -12.61
N LEU A 128 0.37 -5.14 -12.74
CA LEU A 128 1.27 -6.14 -13.34
C LEU A 128 1.19 -7.48 -12.62
N ARG A 129 1.39 -7.46 -11.30
CA ARG A 129 1.46 -8.69 -10.51
C ARG A 129 0.11 -9.38 -10.41
N ALA A 130 -0.97 -8.62 -10.27
CA ALA A 130 -2.30 -9.18 -10.26
C ALA A 130 -2.68 -9.82 -11.60
N SER A 131 -2.19 -9.30 -12.72
CA SER A 131 -2.42 -9.91 -14.05
C SER A 131 -1.78 -11.29 -14.16
N VAL A 132 -0.53 -11.42 -13.70
CA VAL A 132 0.17 -12.71 -13.61
C VAL A 132 -0.58 -13.68 -12.69
N LEU A 133 -0.98 -13.22 -11.49
CA LEU A 133 -1.72 -14.06 -10.55
C LEU A 133 -3.07 -14.54 -11.13
N ARG A 134 -3.81 -13.67 -11.81
CA ARG A 134 -5.07 -14.03 -12.48
C ARG A 134 -4.85 -15.06 -13.58
N TYR A 135 -3.79 -14.91 -14.39
CA TYR A 135 -3.44 -15.90 -15.39
C TYR A 135 -3.17 -17.26 -14.73
N LEU A 136 -2.31 -17.31 -13.72
CA LEU A 136 -1.99 -18.54 -13.00
C LEU A 136 -3.24 -19.19 -12.37
N GLN A 137 -4.14 -18.39 -11.79
CA GLN A 137 -5.42 -18.88 -11.26
C GLN A 137 -6.31 -19.48 -12.36
N SER A 138 -6.39 -18.83 -13.53
CA SER A 138 -7.19 -19.32 -14.66
C SER A 138 -6.67 -20.65 -15.22
N LYS A 139 -5.38 -20.93 -15.04
CA LYS A 139 -4.73 -22.20 -15.40
C LYS A 139 -4.73 -23.24 -14.28
N GLY A 140 -5.31 -22.93 -13.12
CA GLY A 140 -5.34 -23.84 -11.96
C GLY A 140 -3.99 -24.00 -11.25
N LEU A 141 -2.97 -23.21 -11.61
CA LEU A 141 -1.60 -23.33 -11.10
C LEU A 141 -1.42 -22.78 -9.69
N ILE A 142 -2.30 -21.87 -9.26
CA ILE A 142 -2.36 -21.36 -7.90
C ILE A 142 -3.79 -21.34 -7.39
N LYS A 143 -3.96 -21.52 -6.07
CA LYS A 143 -5.28 -21.46 -5.43
C LYS A 143 -5.86 -20.04 -5.59
N LYS A 144 -7.19 -19.96 -5.81
CA LYS A 144 -7.94 -18.69 -5.87
C LYS A 144 -7.73 -17.79 -4.64
N ASN A 145 -7.42 -18.39 -3.48
CA ASN A 145 -7.23 -17.70 -2.20
C ASN A 145 -5.77 -17.70 -1.69
N ALA A 146 -4.79 -18.12 -2.50
CA ALA A 146 -3.38 -18.13 -2.09
C ALA A 146 -2.93 -16.71 -1.68
N SER A 147 -2.16 -16.57 -0.59
CA SER A 147 -1.87 -15.27 0.05
C SER A 147 -1.72 -14.11 -0.93
N LEU A 148 -2.65 -13.18 -0.84
CA LEU A 148 -2.88 -12.09 -1.79
C LEU A 148 -2.21 -10.78 -1.35
N VAL A 149 -1.47 -10.83 -0.25
CA VAL A 149 -0.66 -9.72 0.26
C VAL A 149 0.81 -9.96 -0.11
N VAL A 150 1.28 -11.20 0.07
CA VAL A 150 2.68 -11.58 -0.14
C VAL A 150 3.19 -11.23 -1.55
N PRO A 151 2.51 -11.57 -2.66
CA PRO A 151 3.02 -11.29 -4.01
C PRO A 151 3.30 -9.81 -4.26
N PHE A 152 2.55 -8.90 -3.64
CA PHE A 152 2.74 -7.45 -3.80
C PHE A 152 3.88 -6.91 -2.93
N GLY A 153 4.17 -7.58 -1.81
CA GLY A 153 5.30 -7.26 -0.92
C GLY A 153 6.66 -7.72 -1.43
N LEU A 154 6.72 -8.71 -2.35
CA LEU A 154 7.98 -9.23 -2.87
C LEU A 154 8.78 -8.19 -3.67
N THR A 155 10.10 -8.33 -3.71
CA THR A 155 10.93 -7.62 -4.70
C THR A 155 10.58 -8.09 -6.13
N LYS A 156 10.92 -7.29 -7.16
CA LYS A 156 10.68 -7.69 -8.57
C LYS A 156 11.32 -9.07 -8.86
N ARG A 157 12.58 -9.26 -8.44
CA ARG A 157 13.32 -10.52 -8.61
C ARG A 157 12.62 -11.71 -7.95
N GLN A 158 12.24 -11.57 -6.68
CA GLN A 158 11.53 -12.64 -5.96
C GLN A 158 10.17 -12.96 -6.58
N PHE A 159 9.45 -11.93 -7.05
CA PHE A 159 8.18 -12.12 -7.72
C PHE A 159 8.33 -12.90 -9.02
N LEU A 160 9.26 -12.50 -9.90
CA LEU A 160 9.50 -13.18 -11.17
C LEU A 160 9.93 -14.63 -10.95
N LYS A 161 10.90 -14.86 -10.05
CA LYS A 161 11.34 -16.21 -9.72
C LYS A 161 10.16 -17.11 -9.31
N ARG A 162 9.33 -16.65 -8.38
CA ARG A 162 8.28 -17.46 -7.77
C ARG A 162 7.00 -17.60 -8.60
N PHE A 163 6.65 -16.58 -9.40
CA PHE A 163 5.36 -16.51 -10.08
C PHE A 163 5.47 -16.49 -11.61
N VAL A 164 6.69 -16.53 -12.15
CA VAL A 164 6.93 -16.53 -13.60
C VAL A 164 7.88 -17.67 -13.97
N GLU A 165 9.10 -17.68 -13.42
CA GLU A 165 10.13 -18.66 -13.77
C GLU A 165 9.78 -20.08 -13.28
N CYS A 166 9.16 -20.22 -12.09
CA CYS A 166 8.73 -21.53 -11.56
C CYS A 166 7.64 -22.25 -12.38
N PHE A 167 7.07 -21.61 -13.40
CA PHE A 167 6.06 -22.21 -14.28
C PHE A 167 6.63 -22.34 -15.69
N GLU A 168 7.57 -23.28 -15.89
CA GLU A 168 8.39 -23.41 -17.10
C GLU A 168 7.56 -23.38 -18.40
N GLU A 169 6.49 -24.20 -18.47
CA GLU A 169 5.58 -24.27 -19.62
C GLU A 169 4.84 -22.96 -19.93
N HIS A 170 4.73 -22.06 -18.95
CA HIS A 170 4.01 -20.80 -19.07
C HIS A 170 4.93 -19.57 -18.98
N ASN A 171 6.22 -19.76 -18.73
CA ASN A 171 7.18 -18.69 -18.43
C ASN A 171 7.19 -17.65 -19.56
N HIS A 172 7.28 -18.09 -20.82
CA HIS A 172 7.26 -17.19 -21.98
C HIS A 172 5.99 -16.32 -22.04
N CYS A 173 4.80 -16.92 -21.82
CA CYS A 173 3.54 -16.18 -21.79
C CYS A 173 3.46 -15.19 -20.62
N LEU A 174 3.93 -15.61 -19.44
CA LEU A 174 3.93 -14.81 -18.21
C LEU A 174 4.88 -13.62 -18.29
N LEU A 175 6.10 -13.81 -18.83
CA LEU A 175 7.04 -12.74 -19.11
C LEU A 175 6.45 -11.74 -20.11
N LYS A 176 5.90 -12.23 -21.22
CA LYS A 176 5.27 -11.37 -22.24
C LYS A 176 4.10 -10.57 -21.65
N LEU A 177 3.29 -11.17 -20.78
CA LEU A 177 2.21 -10.48 -20.06
C LEU A 177 2.74 -9.39 -19.13
N TYR A 178 3.81 -9.69 -18.39
CA TYR A 178 4.45 -8.76 -17.45
C TYR A 178 5.12 -7.58 -18.19
N GLU A 179 5.78 -7.84 -19.31
CA GLU A 179 6.50 -6.84 -20.12
C GLU A 179 5.58 -5.98 -21.00
N LYS A 180 4.55 -6.57 -21.63
CA LYS A 180 3.60 -5.82 -22.47
C LYS A 180 2.92 -4.70 -21.69
N LYS A 181 2.59 -4.97 -20.42
CA LYS A 181 1.98 -3.97 -19.55
C LYS A 181 2.98 -2.94 -18.99
N LEU A 182 4.29 -3.19 -19.07
CA LEU A 182 5.31 -2.17 -18.76
C LEU A 182 5.51 -1.18 -19.92
N LYS A 183 5.34 -1.64 -21.16
CA LYS A 183 5.57 -0.83 -22.38
C LYS A 183 4.41 0.11 -22.72
N ASN A 184 3.19 -0.21 -22.28
CA ASN A 184 2.01 0.62 -22.52
C ASN A 184 1.97 1.93 -21.68
N ASP A 185 2.90 2.13 -20.74
CA ASP A 185 2.98 3.32 -19.87
C ASP A 185 4.05 4.34 -20.34
N GLY A 186 4.48 4.28 -21.61
CA GLY A 186 5.27 5.33 -22.24
C GLY A 186 6.63 5.62 -21.60
N MET A 187 7.56 4.65 -21.63
CA MET A 187 8.99 4.97 -21.48
C MET A 187 9.78 4.49 -22.70
N PRO A 188 10.64 5.36 -23.32
CA PRO A 188 11.59 4.94 -24.33
C PRO A 188 12.59 3.96 -23.72
N SER A 189 12.92 2.91 -24.47
CA SER A 189 14.03 2.03 -24.17
C SER A 189 15.33 2.82 -24.04
N ALA A 190 16.01 2.67 -22.91
CA ALA A 190 17.44 2.88 -22.77
C ALA A 190 18.04 1.59 -22.24
#